data_AF-A0A2P2MAZ3-F1
#
_entry.id   AF-A0A2P2MAZ3-F1
#
_cell.length_a   1.000
_cell.length_b   1.000
_cell.length_c   1.000
_cell.angle_alpha   90.00
_cell.angle_beta   90.00
_cell.angle_gamma   90.00
#
_symmetry.space_group_name_H-M   'P 1'
#
loop_
_entity.id
_entity.type
_entity.pdbx_description
1 polymer ?
#
loop_
_entity_poly.entity_id
_entity_poly.type
_entity_poly.pdbx_seq_one_letter_code
_entity_poly.pdbx_strand_id
1 'polypeptide(L)'
;MATSIASQLEAIRSVIQTDSEPRKRPITRPSILFDPKEAADIDVDSILSIALSGLEVLESVDERFRNYKHDLFSHKSKDLDRELMRQDENNQINASISSYLRLVSGHFQLPAVHKTLEYLIRRYKIHVYNFEDLILCALPYHDTHAFVRVVQLIDTRNSKWKFLDGVKVSGAPLPRSVVVRQCIRDMGVLEALCGYASPVKKYRPSRPVICFCTAVIVEMLGSLTAVNDDVVKGILPFVVSGLQPGSKRSSDHKAGALMIVGLLATKVAFSPKLTKSLIRSIAGIAREEAKELTDLQWVRLSIIALINLVQLQSVDVFPTKALEILMETRDMSGVLLALSKEFNIDNFLAMLLGSLVDYRFEMDNGFNPPYEFKFVILVVLLLFVLHLQFF
;
A
#
# COMPACT_ATOMS: atom_id res chain seq x y z
N MET A 1 -31.40 26.15 -32.52
CA MET A 1 -31.90 25.82 -31.16
C MET A 1 -32.22 24.33 -30.95
N ALA A 2 -32.42 23.51 -31.99
CA ALA A 2 -32.70 22.07 -31.85
C ALA A 2 -31.51 21.20 -31.38
N THR A 3 -30.27 21.69 -31.49
CA THR A 3 -29.04 20.98 -31.10
C THR A 3 -28.76 21.00 -29.59
N SER A 4 -29.26 22.01 -28.87
CA SER A 4 -29.07 22.15 -27.42
C SER A 4 -29.93 21.18 -26.62
N ILE A 5 -31.15 20.90 -27.09
CA ILE A 5 -32.07 19.99 -26.40
C ILE A 5 -31.63 18.54 -26.65
N ALA A 6 -31.13 18.23 -27.84
CA ALA A 6 -30.59 16.90 -28.16
C ALA A 6 -29.37 16.56 -27.29
N SER A 7 -28.41 17.48 -27.15
CA SER A 7 -27.24 17.27 -26.29
C SER A 7 -27.60 17.19 -24.81
N GLN A 8 -28.58 17.98 -24.35
CA GLN A 8 -29.11 17.89 -22.99
C GLN A 8 -29.83 16.57 -22.72
N LEU A 9 -30.62 16.07 -23.68
CA LEU A 9 -31.28 14.76 -23.60
C LEU A 9 -30.28 13.61 -23.61
N GLU A 10 -29.19 13.72 -24.37
CA GLU A 10 -28.12 12.74 -24.42
C GLU A 10 -27.31 12.72 -23.11
N ALA A 11 -27.03 13.89 -22.53
CA ALA A 11 -26.45 14.01 -21.20
C ALA A 11 -27.36 13.38 -20.13
N ILE A 12 -28.67 13.63 -20.17
CA ILE A 12 -29.64 13.05 -19.23
C ILE A 12 -29.78 11.53 -19.43
N ARG A 13 -29.79 11.03 -20.67
CA ARG A 13 -29.78 9.58 -20.96
C ARG A 13 -28.49 8.89 -20.50
N SER A 14 -27.35 9.58 -20.52
CA SER A 14 -26.10 9.02 -19.98
C SER A 14 -26.12 8.91 -18.44
N VAL A 15 -26.95 9.71 -17.77
CA VAL A 15 -27.13 9.73 -16.32
C VAL A 15 -28.25 8.80 -15.86
N ILE A 16 -29.29 8.62 -16.68
CA ILE A 16 -30.45 7.77 -16.41
C ILE A 16 -30.36 6.54 -17.30
N GLN A 17 -29.88 5.41 -16.75
CA GLN A 17 -30.02 4.10 -17.40
C GLN A 17 -31.50 3.67 -17.38
N THR A 18 -32.31 4.24 -18.27
CA THR A 18 -33.65 3.71 -18.59
C THR A 18 -33.55 2.86 -19.85
N ASP A 19 -33.48 1.55 -19.64
CA ASP A 19 -33.67 0.51 -20.67
C ASP A 19 -35.03 0.73 -21.33
N SER A 20 -35.04 1.45 -22.45
CA SER A 20 -36.24 1.80 -23.21
C SER A 20 -36.21 1.11 -24.58
N GLU A 21 -36.07 -0.22 -24.57
CA GLU A 21 -36.57 -1.12 -25.62
C GLU A 21 -36.92 -2.49 -25.03
N PRO A 22 -38.13 -3.05 -25.25
CA PRO A 22 -38.47 -4.39 -24.82
C PRO A 22 -37.88 -5.41 -25.79
N ARG A 23 -36.55 -5.56 -25.79
CA ARG A 23 -35.91 -6.72 -26.39
C ARG A 23 -36.13 -7.88 -25.43
N LYS A 24 -36.67 -9.01 -25.90
CA LYS A 24 -36.73 -10.31 -25.20
C LYS A 24 -35.31 -10.84 -24.92
N ARG A 25 -34.51 -10.07 -24.21
CA ARG A 25 -33.24 -10.51 -23.65
C ARG A 25 -33.59 -11.35 -22.44
N PRO A 26 -32.95 -12.52 -22.25
CA PRO A 26 -33.13 -13.28 -21.02
C PRO A 26 -32.85 -12.34 -19.85
N ILE A 27 -33.66 -12.44 -18.80
CA ILE A 27 -33.43 -11.68 -17.57
C ILE A 27 -32.05 -12.11 -17.07
N THR A 28 -31.15 -11.14 -16.89
CA THR A 28 -29.80 -11.39 -16.38
C THR A 28 -29.59 -10.60 -15.11
N ARG A 29 -28.73 -11.11 -14.22
CA ARG A 29 -28.34 -10.40 -13.01
C ARG A 29 -26.81 -10.42 -12.82
N PRO A 30 -26.22 -9.35 -12.28
CA PRO A 30 -24.79 -9.29 -12.02
C PRO A 30 -24.40 -10.32 -10.97
N SER A 31 -23.41 -11.16 -11.26
CA SER A 31 -22.95 -12.22 -10.37
C SER A 31 -21.47 -12.49 -10.55
N ILE A 32 -20.74 -12.63 -9.43
CA ILE A 32 -19.36 -13.09 -9.44
C ILE A 32 -19.29 -14.62 -9.48
N LEU A 33 -20.28 -15.32 -8.90
CA LEU A 33 -20.30 -16.78 -8.78
C LEU A 33 -20.96 -17.51 -9.96
N PHE A 34 -22.03 -16.95 -10.52
CA PHE A 34 -22.91 -17.65 -11.45
C PHE A 34 -22.90 -17.01 -12.84
N ASP A 35 -23.33 -17.75 -13.86
CA ASP A 35 -23.64 -17.14 -15.15
C ASP A 35 -24.76 -16.10 -14.98
N PRO A 36 -24.74 -14.95 -15.70
CA PRO A 36 -25.76 -13.92 -15.54
C PRO A 36 -27.20 -14.42 -15.72
N LYS A 37 -27.44 -15.47 -16.51
CA LYS A 37 -28.76 -16.08 -16.68
C LYS A 37 -29.14 -16.92 -15.47
N GLU A 38 -28.26 -17.80 -15.00
CA GLU A 38 -28.47 -18.61 -13.81
C GLU A 38 -28.69 -17.73 -12.57
N ALA A 39 -27.91 -16.65 -12.45
CA ALA A 39 -28.03 -15.67 -11.37
C ALA A 39 -29.40 -14.97 -11.32
N ALA A 40 -30.14 -14.95 -12.42
CA ALA A 40 -31.48 -14.35 -12.47
C ALA A 40 -32.51 -15.20 -11.72
N ASP A 41 -32.33 -16.53 -11.73
CA ASP A 41 -33.24 -17.50 -11.12
C ASP A 41 -32.98 -17.68 -9.62
N ILE A 42 -31.84 -17.22 -9.11
CA ILE A 42 -31.48 -17.33 -7.69
C ILE A 42 -32.07 -16.13 -6.91
N ASP A 43 -32.86 -16.44 -5.89
CA ASP A 43 -33.49 -15.48 -4.99
C ASP A 43 -32.52 -14.93 -3.93
N VAL A 44 -32.93 -13.86 -3.25
CA VAL A 44 -32.08 -13.14 -2.29
C VAL A 44 -31.85 -13.96 -1.01
N ASP A 45 -32.82 -14.76 -0.57
CA ASP A 45 -32.68 -15.59 0.63
C ASP A 45 -31.65 -16.71 0.38
N SER A 46 -31.67 -17.33 -0.81
CA SER A 46 -30.66 -18.29 -1.24
C SER A 46 -29.25 -17.68 -1.29
N ILE A 47 -29.10 -16.47 -1.86
CA ILE A 47 -27.79 -15.78 -1.90
C ILE A 47 -27.31 -15.41 -0.50
N LEU A 48 -28.20 -14.96 0.38
CA LEU A 48 -27.86 -14.67 1.78
C LEU A 48 -27.39 -15.94 2.51
N SER A 49 -28.06 -17.08 2.30
CA SER A 49 -27.64 -18.37 2.88
C SER A 49 -26.23 -18.77 2.42
N ILE A 50 -25.95 -18.62 1.11
CA ILE A 50 -24.61 -18.84 0.54
C ILE A 50 -23.58 -17.93 1.21
N ALA A 51 -23.88 -16.63 1.33
CA ALA A 51 -22.98 -15.67 1.95
C ALA A 51 -22.74 -15.95 3.44
N LEU A 52 -23.77 -16.34 4.20
CA LEU A 52 -23.62 -16.73 5.61
C LEU A 52 -22.70 -17.95 5.76
N SER A 53 -22.81 -18.95 4.88
CA SER A 53 -21.88 -20.09 4.87
C SER A 53 -20.45 -19.66 4.58
N GLY A 54 -20.25 -18.68 3.69
CA GLY A 54 -18.94 -18.10 3.41
C GLY A 54 -18.41 -17.33 4.62
N LEU A 55 -19.26 -16.52 5.25
CA LEU A 55 -18.90 -15.72 6.40
C LEU A 55 -18.48 -16.59 7.59
N GLU A 56 -19.16 -17.71 7.85
CA GLU A 56 -18.79 -18.65 8.91
C GLU A 56 -17.38 -19.23 8.71
N VAL A 57 -17.03 -19.59 7.47
CA VAL A 57 -15.67 -20.01 7.14
C VAL A 57 -14.68 -18.87 7.37
N LEU A 58 -15.01 -17.65 6.94
CA LEU A 58 -14.14 -16.48 7.13
C LEU A 58 -13.96 -16.14 8.62
N GLU A 59 -15.00 -16.26 9.44
CA GLU A 59 -14.92 -16.07 10.90
C GLU A 59 -13.93 -17.04 11.57
N SER A 60 -13.82 -18.27 11.04
CA SER A 60 -12.83 -19.25 11.53
C SER A 60 -11.38 -18.91 11.12
N VAL A 61 -11.20 -18.16 10.02
CA VAL A 61 -9.89 -17.71 9.51
C VAL A 61 -9.45 -16.43 10.22
N ASP A 62 -10.37 -15.49 10.42
CA ASP A 62 -10.10 -14.20 11.05
C ASP A 62 -11.36 -13.71 11.79
N GLU A 63 -11.29 -13.68 13.13
CA GLU A 63 -12.42 -13.34 13.99
C GLU A 63 -13.02 -11.95 13.70
N ARG A 64 -12.25 -11.06 13.06
CA ARG A 64 -12.72 -9.72 12.69
C ARG A 64 -13.91 -9.76 11.72
N PHE A 65 -14.10 -10.85 10.99
CA PHE A 65 -15.26 -11.05 10.12
C PHE A 65 -16.59 -11.13 10.88
N ARG A 66 -16.56 -11.55 12.16
CA ARG A 66 -17.75 -11.66 13.01
C ARG A 66 -18.49 -10.34 13.17
N ASN A 67 -17.76 -9.22 13.10
CA ASN A 67 -18.32 -7.87 13.23
C ASN A 67 -19.36 -7.55 12.15
N TYR A 68 -19.34 -8.25 11.02
CA TYR A 68 -20.23 -7.98 9.88
C TYR A 68 -21.49 -8.86 9.86
N LYS A 69 -21.54 -9.91 10.70
CA LYS A 69 -22.67 -10.88 10.74
C LYS A 69 -24.00 -10.22 11.08
N HIS A 70 -24.00 -9.29 12.03
CA HIS A 70 -25.19 -8.56 12.46
C HIS A 70 -25.36 -7.20 11.77
N ASP A 71 -24.44 -6.84 10.87
CA ASP A 71 -24.48 -5.64 10.04
C ASP A 71 -24.83 -6.05 8.60
N LEU A 72 -23.82 -6.15 7.73
CA LEU A 72 -23.93 -6.41 6.30
C LEU A 72 -24.59 -7.75 5.94
N PHE A 73 -24.55 -8.75 6.83
CA PHE A 73 -25.07 -10.10 6.57
C PHE A 73 -26.24 -10.47 7.50
N SER A 74 -26.91 -9.47 8.08
CA SER A 74 -28.08 -9.71 8.93
C SER A 74 -29.30 -10.15 8.12
N HIS A 75 -30.23 -10.91 8.71
CA HIS A 75 -31.48 -11.24 8.02
C HIS A 75 -32.30 -10.01 7.58
N LYS A 76 -32.16 -8.87 8.26
CA LYS A 76 -32.82 -7.61 7.90
C LYS A 76 -32.22 -6.95 6.65
N SER A 77 -30.95 -7.24 6.34
CA SER A 77 -30.28 -6.67 5.17
C SER A 77 -30.91 -7.08 3.83
N LYS A 78 -31.69 -8.16 3.81
CA LYS A 78 -32.41 -8.63 2.62
C LYS A 78 -33.52 -7.70 2.14
N ASP A 79 -34.00 -6.81 3.01
CA ASP A 79 -35.07 -5.85 2.70
C ASP A 79 -34.50 -4.46 2.37
N LEU A 80 -33.18 -4.26 2.51
CA LEU A 80 -32.49 -2.98 2.29
C LEU A 80 -32.38 -2.61 0.81
N ASP A 81 -33.03 -1.56 0.35
CA ASP A 81 -32.83 -1.03 -1.00
C ASP A 81 -32.10 0.32 -0.94
N ARG A 82 -30.86 0.34 -1.40
CA ARG A 82 -29.98 1.51 -1.34
C ARG A 82 -30.53 2.73 -2.08
N GLU A 83 -31.36 2.51 -3.11
CA GLU A 83 -31.97 3.59 -3.87
C GLU A 83 -33.07 4.32 -3.08
N LEU A 84 -33.62 3.67 -2.05
CA LEU A 84 -34.66 4.21 -1.17
C LEU A 84 -34.10 4.79 0.14
N MET A 85 -32.79 4.66 0.38
CA MET A 85 -32.14 5.13 1.61
C MET A 85 -31.70 6.59 1.53
N ARG A 86 -31.63 7.24 2.70
CA ARG A 86 -31.09 8.60 2.78
C ARG A 86 -29.59 8.61 2.51
N GLN A 87 -29.07 9.76 2.11
CA GLN A 87 -27.64 9.91 1.80
C GLN A 87 -26.74 9.52 2.98
N ASP A 88 -27.10 9.92 4.19
CA ASP A 88 -26.30 9.61 5.40
C ASP A 88 -26.28 8.11 5.71
N GLU A 89 -27.40 7.41 5.48
CA GLU A 89 -27.48 5.96 5.65
C GLU A 89 -26.65 5.24 4.59
N ASN A 90 -26.72 5.70 3.33
CA ASN A 90 -25.85 5.21 2.26
C ASN A 90 -24.36 5.44 2.55
N ASN A 91 -24.00 6.56 3.17
CA ASN A 91 -22.63 6.84 3.60
C ASN A 91 -22.17 5.89 4.71
N GLN A 92 -23.05 5.55 5.66
CA GLN A 92 -22.75 4.57 6.70
C GLN A 92 -22.54 3.16 6.11
N ILE A 93 -23.40 2.76 5.16
CA ILE A 93 -23.27 1.51 4.42
C ILE A 93 -21.96 1.48 3.63
N ASN A 94 -21.61 2.58 2.97
CA ASN A 94 -20.32 2.70 2.28
C ASN A 94 -19.16 2.48 3.24
N ALA A 95 -19.17 3.09 4.42
CA ALA A 95 -18.11 2.90 5.41
C ALA A 95 -17.99 1.43 5.87
N SER A 96 -19.11 0.74 6.14
CA SER A 96 -19.11 -0.69 6.48
C SER A 96 -18.57 -1.54 5.32
N ILE A 97 -18.99 -1.29 4.08
CA ILE A 97 -18.53 -2.01 2.89
C ILE A 97 -17.03 -1.78 2.64
N SER A 98 -16.58 -0.53 2.67
CA SER A 98 -15.16 -0.19 2.49
C SER A 98 -14.30 -0.89 3.56
N SER A 99 -14.76 -0.94 4.81
CA SER A 99 -14.10 -1.67 5.90
C SER A 99 -14.06 -3.18 5.65
N TYR A 100 -15.17 -3.76 5.17
CA TYR A 100 -15.26 -5.18 4.84
C TYR A 100 -14.34 -5.57 3.68
N LEU A 101 -14.39 -4.83 2.57
CA LEU A 101 -13.57 -5.08 1.38
C LEU A 101 -12.08 -4.98 1.70
N ARG A 102 -11.71 -4.03 2.54
CA ARG A 102 -10.39 -3.89 3.11
C ARG A 102 -9.95 -5.16 3.86
N LEU A 103 -10.78 -5.69 4.75
CA LEU A 103 -10.48 -6.96 5.45
C LEU A 103 -10.38 -8.16 4.49
N VAL A 104 -11.27 -8.23 3.52
CA VAL A 104 -11.32 -9.28 2.48
C VAL A 104 -10.09 -9.24 1.56
N SER A 105 -9.47 -8.09 1.34
CA SER A 105 -8.29 -7.96 0.45
C SER A 105 -7.14 -8.92 0.81
N GLY A 106 -7.01 -9.31 2.08
CA GLY A 106 -6.00 -10.28 2.54
C GLY A 106 -6.36 -11.75 2.28
N HIS A 107 -7.60 -12.02 1.89
CA HIS A 107 -8.19 -13.35 1.80
C HIS A 107 -8.92 -13.60 0.47
N PHE A 108 -8.75 -12.71 -0.51
CA PHE A 108 -9.60 -12.66 -1.72
C PHE A 108 -9.63 -13.98 -2.50
N GLN A 109 -8.55 -14.76 -2.49
CA GLN A 109 -8.49 -16.07 -3.16
C GLN A 109 -9.41 -17.13 -2.55
N LEU A 110 -9.87 -16.95 -1.30
CA LEU A 110 -10.73 -17.94 -0.66
C LEU A 110 -12.12 -17.95 -1.33
N PRO A 111 -12.65 -19.12 -1.74
CA PRO A 111 -14.01 -19.20 -2.29
C PRO A 111 -15.08 -18.64 -1.34
N ALA A 112 -14.83 -18.71 -0.03
CA ALA A 112 -15.69 -18.11 1.00
C ALA A 112 -15.85 -16.59 0.85
N VAL A 113 -14.81 -15.88 0.38
CA VAL A 113 -14.90 -14.46 0.03
C VAL A 113 -15.86 -14.25 -1.15
N HIS A 114 -15.75 -15.05 -2.20
CA HIS A 114 -16.61 -14.86 -3.37
C HIS A 114 -18.10 -15.08 -3.04
N LYS A 115 -18.40 -15.98 -2.11
CA LYS A 115 -19.75 -16.16 -1.55
C LYS A 115 -20.29 -14.91 -0.87
N THR A 116 -19.47 -14.25 -0.05
CA THR A 116 -19.92 -13.02 0.63
C THR A 116 -20.00 -11.83 -0.33
N LEU A 117 -19.05 -11.72 -1.26
CA LEU A 117 -19.07 -10.69 -2.31
C LEU A 117 -20.28 -10.83 -3.23
N GLU A 118 -20.72 -12.05 -3.55
CA GLU A 118 -21.94 -12.27 -4.34
C GLU A 118 -23.14 -11.56 -3.70
N TYR A 119 -23.36 -11.74 -2.39
CA TYR A 119 -24.44 -11.07 -1.68
C TYR A 119 -24.28 -9.54 -1.69
N LEU A 120 -23.07 -9.02 -1.47
CA LEU A 120 -22.82 -7.59 -1.52
C LEU A 120 -23.02 -7.00 -2.92
N ILE A 121 -22.66 -7.73 -3.98
CA ILE A 121 -22.90 -7.34 -5.38
C ILE A 121 -24.41 -7.30 -5.66
N ARG A 122 -25.14 -8.32 -5.21
CA ARG A 122 -26.56 -8.55 -5.55
C ARG A 122 -27.52 -7.70 -4.72
N ARG A 123 -27.20 -7.46 -3.44
CA ARG A 123 -28.03 -6.69 -2.51
C ARG A 123 -27.57 -5.25 -2.37
N TYR A 124 -26.28 -5.05 -2.12
CA TYR A 124 -25.70 -3.72 -1.87
C TYR A 124 -25.18 -3.03 -3.12
N LYS A 125 -25.25 -3.66 -4.29
CA LYS A 125 -24.80 -3.10 -5.58
C LYS A 125 -23.39 -2.50 -5.48
N ILE A 126 -22.46 -3.20 -4.81
CA ILE A 126 -21.10 -2.66 -4.55
C ILE A 126 -20.29 -2.40 -5.83
N HIS A 127 -20.61 -3.10 -6.91
CA HIS A 127 -20.04 -2.87 -8.25
C HIS A 127 -20.48 -1.53 -8.87
N VAL A 128 -21.50 -0.87 -8.32
CA VAL A 128 -21.98 0.46 -8.70
C VAL A 128 -21.52 1.51 -7.71
N TYR A 129 -21.82 1.33 -6.42
CA TYR A 129 -21.61 2.37 -5.41
C TYR A 129 -20.24 2.36 -4.74
N ASN A 130 -19.54 1.22 -4.79
CA ASN A 130 -18.25 0.99 -4.11
C ASN A 130 -17.21 0.40 -5.07
N PHE A 131 -17.35 0.69 -6.36
CA PHE A 131 -16.57 0.03 -7.41
C PHE A 131 -15.06 0.27 -7.25
N GLU A 132 -14.64 1.44 -6.77
CA GLU A 132 -13.23 1.76 -6.55
C GLU A 132 -12.63 0.90 -5.43
N ASP A 133 -13.31 0.77 -4.29
CA ASP A 133 -12.85 -0.13 -3.21
C ASP A 133 -12.86 -1.59 -3.64
N LEU A 134 -13.82 -1.99 -4.48
CA LEU A 134 -13.90 -3.35 -5.02
C LEU A 134 -12.73 -3.64 -5.98
N ILE A 135 -12.37 -2.69 -6.86
CA ILE A 135 -11.18 -2.79 -7.70
C ILE A 135 -9.94 -2.91 -6.82
N LEU A 136 -9.74 -1.99 -5.88
CA LEU A 136 -8.53 -1.95 -5.04
C LEU A 136 -8.38 -3.20 -4.15
N CYS A 137 -9.50 -3.77 -3.70
CA CYS A 137 -9.53 -5.04 -2.98
C CYS A 137 -9.04 -6.23 -3.84
N ALA A 138 -9.50 -6.30 -5.10
CA ALA A 138 -9.22 -7.41 -6.00
C ALA A 138 -7.91 -7.26 -6.80
N LEU A 139 -7.41 -6.03 -6.95
CA LEU A 139 -6.28 -5.70 -7.83
C LEU A 139 -4.95 -6.41 -7.48
N PRO A 140 -4.62 -6.73 -6.21
CA PRO A 140 -3.46 -7.56 -5.90
C PRO A 140 -3.49 -8.96 -6.54
N TYR A 141 -4.66 -9.39 -7.03
CA TYR A 141 -4.92 -10.69 -7.66
C TYR A 141 -5.27 -10.53 -9.15
N HIS A 142 -4.70 -9.50 -9.79
CA HIS A 142 -5.01 -9.07 -11.16
C HIS A 142 -4.84 -10.16 -12.24
N ASP A 143 -4.04 -11.19 -11.96
CA ASP A 143 -3.73 -12.31 -12.84
C ASP A 143 -4.70 -13.50 -12.67
N THR A 144 -5.78 -13.35 -11.89
CA THR A 144 -6.75 -14.41 -11.62
C THR A 144 -8.10 -14.22 -12.34
N HIS A 145 -8.81 -15.32 -12.59
CA HIS A 145 -10.17 -15.27 -13.14
C HIS A 145 -11.16 -14.53 -12.21
N ALA A 146 -10.96 -14.59 -10.90
CA ALA A 146 -11.80 -13.87 -9.93
C ALA A 146 -11.71 -12.35 -10.16
N PHE A 147 -10.52 -11.81 -10.40
CA PHE A 147 -10.35 -10.40 -10.75
C PHE A 147 -11.04 -10.05 -12.07
N VAL A 148 -10.90 -10.89 -13.10
CA VAL A 148 -11.60 -10.69 -14.39
C VAL A 148 -13.11 -10.59 -14.18
N ARG A 149 -13.70 -11.50 -13.39
CA ARG A 149 -15.13 -11.47 -13.05
C ARG A 149 -15.53 -10.19 -12.34
N VAL A 150 -14.74 -9.71 -11.37
CA VAL A 150 -14.98 -8.41 -10.72
C VAL A 150 -15.01 -7.27 -11.74
N VAL A 151 -14.00 -7.19 -12.61
CA VAL A 151 -13.88 -6.11 -13.59
C VAL A 151 -15.04 -6.14 -14.60
N GLN A 152 -15.51 -7.32 -15.01
CA GLN A 152 -16.66 -7.48 -15.90
C GLN A 152 -17.98 -6.93 -15.32
N LEU A 153 -18.10 -6.84 -14.00
CA LEU A 153 -19.29 -6.31 -13.32
C LEU A 153 -19.28 -4.79 -13.17
N ILE A 154 -18.13 -4.15 -13.33
CA ILE A 154 -17.96 -2.73 -13.01
C ILE A 154 -18.16 -1.88 -14.25
N ASP A 155 -18.91 -0.78 -14.13
CA ASP A 155 -18.88 0.29 -15.11
C ASP A 155 -17.75 1.27 -14.76
N THR A 156 -16.70 1.27 -15.58
CA THR A 156 -15.48 2.08 -15.37
C THR A 156 -15.70 3.54 -15.76
N ARG A 157 -16.73 3.84 -16.57
CA ARG A 157 -17.06 5.19 -17.06
C ARG A 157 -15.82 5.92 -17.61
N ASN A 158 -15.82 7.25 -17.53
CA ASN A 158 -14.64 8.08 -17.79
C ASN A 158 -13.81 8.29 -16.51
N SER A 159 -13.56 7.22 -15.75
CA SER A 159 -12.68 7.27 -14.58
C SER A 159 -11.24 6.86 -14.92
N LYS A 160 -10.32 7.08 -13.98
CA LYS A 160 -8.94 6.58 -14.00
C LYS A 160 -8.81 5.07 -14.19
N TRP A 161 -9.89 4.31 -13.96
CA TRP A 161 -9.96 2.86 -14.10
C TRP A 161 -10.36 2.38 -15.51
N LYS A 162 -10.56 3.29 -16.46
CA LYS A 162 -10.97 2.97 -17.84
C LYS A 162 -10.02 2.00 -18.57
N PHE A 163 -8.75 1.97 -18.21
CA PHE A 163 -7.78 1.00 -18.76
C PHE A 163 -8.18 -0.48 -18.51
N LEU A 164 -9.05 -0.74 -17.53
CA LEU A 164 -9.56 -2.08 -17.23
C LEU A 164 -10.59 -2.57 -18.26
N ASP A 165 -11.09 -1.72 -19.16
CA ASP A 165 -12.03 -2.15 -20.20
C ASP A 165 -11.42 -3.18 -21.15
N GLY A 166 -10.09 -3.18 -21.32
CA GLY A 166 -9.39 -4.23 -22.06
C GLY A 166 -9.57 -5.62 -21.45
N VAL A 167 -9.67 -5.72 -20.12
CA VAL A 167 -9.94 -6.98 -19.40
C VAL A 167 -11.38 -7.43 -19.63
N LYS A 168 -12.33 -6.49 -19.62
CA LYS A 168 -13.75 -6.81 -19.88
C LYS A 168 -13.96 -7.42 -21.25
N VAL A 169 -13.33 -6.81 -22.27
CA VAL A 169 -13.47 -7.23 -23.67
C VAL A 169 -12.74 -8.53 -23.94
N SER A 170 -11.52 -8.69 -23.43
CA SER A 170 -10.71 -9.89 -23.70
C SER A 170 -11.10 -11.10 -22.84
N GLY A 171 -11.64 -10.88 -21.63
CA GLY A 171 -11.81 -11.93 -20.63
C GLY A 171 -10.51 -12.52 -20.11
N ALA A 172 -9.35 -11.94 -20.47
CA ALA A 172 -8.04 -12.41 -20.06
C ALA A 172 -7.57 -11.70 -18.79
N PRO A 173 -6.78 -12.37 -17.93
CA PRO A 173 -6.19 -11.73 -16.76
C PRO A 173 -5.31 -10.52 -17.11
N LEU A 174 -5.26 -9.54 -16.21
CA LEU A 174 -4.57 -8.27 -16.44
C LEU A 174 -3.05 -8.44 -16.21
N PRO A 175 -2.18 -8.16 -17.19
CA PRO A 175 -0.74 -8.16 -16.95
C PRO A 175 -0.32 -7.00 -16.03
N ARG A 176 0.57 -7.26 -15.07
CA ARG A 176 1.08 -6.23 -14.12
C ARG A 176 1.66 -5.00 -14.83
N SER A 177 2.36 -5.22 -15.95
CA SER A 177 2.94 -4.15 -16.77
C SER A 177 1.90 -3.17 -17.32
N VAL A 178 0.63 -3.58 -17.45
CA VAL A 178 -0.47 -2.66 -17.80
C VAL A 178 -0.76 -1.71 -16.65
N VAL A 179 -0.81 -2.21 -15.41
CA VAL A 179 -1.00 -1.37 -14.20
C VAL A 179 0.17 -0.39 -14.06
N VAL A 180 1.39 -0.87 -14.20
CA VAL A 180 2.61 -0.04 -14.13
C VAL A 180 2.58 1.08 -15.16
N ARG A 181 2.30 0.76 -16.43
CA ARG A 181 2.16 1.77 -17.50
C ARG A 181 1.04 2.76 -17.21
N GLN A 182 -0.05 2.31 -16.60
CA GLN A 182 -1.13 3.21 -16.22
C GLN A 182 -0.73 4.16 -15.10
N CYS A 183 0.00 3.71 -14.08
CA CYS A 183 0.53 4.59 -13.03
C CYS A 183 1.47 5.68 -13.59
N ILE A 184 2.19 5.39 -14.67
CA ILE A 184 3.02 6.39 -15.39
C ILE A 184 2.14 7.41 -16.13
N ARG A 185 1.05 6.96 -16.73
CA ARG A 185 0.16 7.79 -17.57
C ARG A 185 -0.81 8.64 -16.77
N ASP A 186 -1.30 8.12 -15.65
CA ASP A 186 -2.33 8.74 -14.82
C ASP A 186 -1.94 8.62 -13.33
N MET A 187 -1.51 9.75 -12.77
CA MET A 187 -1.09 9.85 -11.36
C MET A 187 -2.21 9.47 -10.40
N GLY A 188 -3.48 9.65 -10.80
CA GLY A 188 -4.63 9.30 -9.95
C GLY A 188 -4.71 7.81 -9.65
N VAL A 189 -4.17 6.94 -10.53
CA VAL A 189 -4.06 5.50 -10.26
C VAL A 189 -2.97 5.24 -9.24
N LEU A 190 -1.80 5.88 -9.37
CA LEU A 190 -0.71 5.75 -8.40
C LEU A 190 -1.16 6.18 -7.00
N GLU A 191 -1.80 7.35 -6.90
CA GLU A 191 -2.33 7.89 -5.64
C GLU A 191 -3.36 6.97 -5.01
N ALA A 192 -4.24 6.34 -5.82
CA ALA A 192 -5.22 5.39 -5.33
C ALA A 192 -4.55 4.13 -4.73
N LEU A 193 -3.51 3.60 -5.40
CA LEU A 193 -2.76 2.45 -4.88
C LEU A 193 -2.03 2.79 -3.59
N CYS A 194 -1.28 3.90 -3.58
CA CYS A 194 -0.55 4.38 -2.40
C CYS A 194 -1.50 4.64 -1.24
N GLY A 195 -2.64 5.29 -1.50
CA GLY A 195 -3.66 5.60 -0.49
C GLY A 195 -4.31 4.34 0.08
N TYR A 196 -4.63 3.35 -0.76
CA TYR A 196 -5.22 2.09 -0.30
C TYR A 196 -4.24 1.22 0.49
N ALA A 197 -2.96 1.22 0.08
CA ALA A 197 -1.87 0.49 0.71
C ALA A 197 -1.22 1.23 1.90
N SER A 198 -1.70 2.44 2.24
CA SER A 198 -1.28 3.15 3.43
C SER A 198 -2.19 2.83 4.63
N PRO A 199 -1.64 2.67 5.84
CA PRO A 199 -2.44 2.47 7.05
C PRO A 199 -3.29 3.70 7.35
N VAL A 200 -4.54 3.46 7.72
CA VAL A 200 -5.50 4.47 8.19
C VAL A 200 -5.94 4.06 9.58
N LYS A 201 -6.04 4.98 10.55
CA LYS A 201 -6.40 4.74 11.99
C LYS A 201 -6.76 3.30 12.41
N LYS A 202 -7.90 2.76 11.95
CA LYS A 202 -8.43 1.43 12.30
C LYS A 202 -8.03 0.28 11.36
N TYR A 203 -7.55 0.60 10.16
CA TYR A 203 -7.27 -0.35 9.10
C TYR A 203 -5.77 -0.49 8.81
N ARG A 204 -5.33 -1.74 8.77
CA ARG A 204 -4.00 -2.15 8.33
C ARG A 204 -4.14 -2.84 6.97
N PRO A 205 -3.47 -2.35 5.92
CA PRO A 205 -3.45 -3.01 4.63
C PRO A 205 -2.93 -4.44 4.76
N SER A 206 -3.51 -5.36 3.99
CA SER A 206 -3.09 -6.74 3.96
C SER A 206 -1.73 -6.89 3.26
N ARG A 207 -1.03 -7.99 3.56
CA ARG A 207 0.26 -8.29 2.91
C ARG A 207 0.17 -8.28 1.37
N PRO A 208 -0.82 -8.91 0.71
CA PRO A 208 -0.95 -8.86 -0.75
C PRO A 208 -1.05 -7.44 -1.30
N VAL A 209 -1.82 -6.55 -0.64
CA VAL A 209 -1.96 -5.14 -1.03
C VAL A 209 -0.62 -4.41 -0.97
N ILE A 210 0.14 -4.60 0.11
CA ILE A 210 1.42 -3.95 0.34
C ILE A 210 2.47 -4.44 -0.65
N CYS A 211 2.58 -5.77 -0.84
CA CYS A 211 3.51 -6.37 -1.79
C CYS A 211 3.20 -5.93 -3.22
N PHE A 212 1.93 -5.93 -3.61
CA PHE A 212 1.49 -5.48 -4.93
C PHE A 212 1.82 -4.02 -5.16
N CYS A 213 1.44 -3.13 -4.24
CA CYS A 213 1.72 -1.70 -4.34
C CYS A 213 3.23 -1.43 -4.43
N THR A 214 4.03 -2.09 -3.59
CA THR A 214 5.49 -2.00 -3.62
C THR A 214 6.05 -2.43 -4.98
N ALA A 215 5.63 -3.59 -5.49
CA ALA A 215 6.11 -4.10 -6.78
C ALA A 215 5.76 -3.15 -7.94
N VAL A 216 4.54 -2.60 -7.95
CA VAL A 216 4.12 -1.62 -8.97
C VAL A 216 4.96 -0.35 -8.89
N ILE A 217 5.19 0.20 -7.69
CA ILE A 217 6.00 1.41 -7.53
C ILE A 217 7.44 1.17 -7.97
N VAL A 218 8.05 0.05 -7.56
CA VAL A 218 9.44 -0.28 -7.91
C VAL A 218 9.60 -0.46 -9.42
N GLU A 219 8.69 -1.21 -10.08
CA GLU A 219 8.74 -1.42 -11.53
C GLU A 219 8.47 -0.11 -12.29
N MET A 220 7.57 0.73 -11.79
CA MET A 220 7.28 2.04 -12.35
C MET A 220 8.51 2.97 -12.29
N LEU A 221 9.12 3.11 -11.12
CA LEU A 221 10.34 3.91 -10.94
C LEU A 221 11.52 3.37 -11.77
N GLY A 222 11.62 2.05 -11.92
CA GLY A 222 12.61 1.42 -12.79
C GLY A 222 12.41 1.76 -14.27
N SER A 223 11.16 1.91 -14.70
CA SER A 223 10.78 2.23 -16.08
C SER A 223 10.88 3.72 -16.42
N LEU A 224 10.89 4.60 -15.41
CA LEU A 224 11.01 6.05 -15.61
C LEU A 224 12.46 6.46 -15.90
N THR A 225 12.65 7.24 -16.96
CA THR A 225 13.93 7.88 -17.30
C THR A 225 14.23 9.04 -16.35
N ALA A 226 13.22 9.84 -16.04
CA ALA A 226 13.27 10.93 -15.06
C ALA A 226 12.05 10.86 -14.14
N VAL A 227 12.26 11.19 -12.86
CA VAL A 227 11.20 11.21 -11.84
C VAL A 227 10.99 12.67 -11.46
N ASN A 228 9.75 13.14 -11.54
CA ASN A 228 9.37 14.50 -11.19
C ASN A 228 8.85 14.59 -9.74
N ASP A 229 8.67 15.81 -9.24
CA ASP A 229 8.20 16.07 -7.88
C ASP A 229 6.81 15.47 -7.61
N ASP A 230 5.95 15.37 -8.62
CA ASP A 230 4.58 14.88 -8.44
C ASP A 230 4.56 13.36 -8.21
N VAL A 231 5.41 12.60 -8.90
CA VAL A 231 5.64 11.17 -8.61
C VAL A 231 6.13 11.00 -7.17
N VAL A 232 7.10 11.81 -6.75
CA VAL A 232 7.63 11.75 -5.37
C VAL A 232 6.53 12.06 -4.35
N LYS A 233 5.73 13.11 -4.56
CA LYS A 233 4.60 13.47 -3.70
C LYS A 233 3.55 12.37 -3.61
N GLY A 234 3.22 11.71 -4.72
CA GLY A 234 2.23 10.62 -4.77
C GLY A 234 2.69 9.36 -4.02
N ILE A 235 3.99 9.07 -4.01
CA ILE A 235 4.56 7.88 -3.35
C ILE A 235 4.87 8.13 -1.86
N LEU A 236 5.18 9.38 -1.50
CA LEU A 236 5.69 9.73 -0.17
C LEU A 236 4.78 9.27 1.00
N PRO A 237 3.43 9.36 0.94
CA PRO A 237 2.56 8.88 2.02
C PRO A 237 2.73 7.37 2.31
N PHE A 238 2.89 6.56 1.25
CA PHE A 238 3.10 5.13 1.38
C PHE A 238 4.48 4.83 2.01
N VAL A 239 5.52 5.55 1.59
CA VAL A 239 6.87 5.41 2.14
C VAL A 239 6.92 5.85 3.60
N VAL A 240 6.44 7.05 3.92
CA VAL A 240 6.50 7.59 5.29
C VAL A 240 5.75 6.70 6.26
N SER A 241 4.58 6.19 5.88
CA SER A 241 3.81 5.29 6.75
C SER A 241 4.52 3.96 7.01
N GLY A 242 5.24 3.43 6.02
CA GLY A 242 6.09 2.26 6.15
C GLY A 242 7.34 2.49 7.02
N LEU A 243 7.84 3.74 7.09
CA LEU A 243 9.04 4.13 7.84
C LEU A 243 8.79 4.76 9.22
N GLN A 244 7.54 4.99 9.61
CA GLN A 244 7.24 5.50 10.95
C GLN A 244 7.84 4.58 12.05
N PRO A 245 7.86 4.97 13.34
CA PRO A 245 8.22 4.08 14.47
C PRO A 245 7.00 3.33 15.05
N GLY A 246 7.12 2.05 15.43
CA GLY A 246 6.09 1.30 16.18
C GLY A 246 5.78 -0.17 15.75
N SER A 247 5.51 -1.03 16.74
CA SER A 247 5.42 -2.52 16.67
C SER A 247 4.27 -3.14 15.87
N LYS A 248 3.41 -2.36 15.21
CA LYS A 248 2.22 -2.87 14.49
C LYS A 248 2.36 -2.84 12.96
N ARG A 249 3.56 -2.64 12.42
CA ARG A 249 3.80 -2.67 10.96
C ARG A 249 4.01 -4.08 10.45
N SER A 250 3.58 -4.34 9.22
CA SER A 250 4.07 -5.52 8.52
C SER A 250 5.52 -5.30 8.12
N SER A 251 6.33 -6.34 8.25
CA SER A 251 7.69 -6.40 7.74
C SER A 251 7.75 -6.08 6.24
N ASP A 252 6.76 -6.54 5.47
CA ASP A 252 6.67 -6.27 4.03
C ASP A 252 6.54 -4.76 3.72
N HIS A 253 5.80 -3.98 4.52
CA HIS A 253 5.64 -2.53 4.28
C HIS A 253 6.95 -1.79 4.54
N LYS A 254 7.63 -2.17 5.61
CA LYS A 254 8.93 -1.64 5.98
C LYS A 254 9.97 -1.93 4.87
N ALA A 255 10.06 -3.19 4.43
CA ALA A 255 10.93 -3.56 3.31
C ALA A 255 10.60 -2.75 2.04
N GLY A 256 9.31 -2.69 1.67
CA GLY A 256 8.88 -1.94 0.49
C GLY A 256 9.23 -0.46 0.56
N ALA A 257 9.06 0.18 1.72
CA ALA A 257 9.43 1.57 1.90
C ALA A 257 10.95 1.79 1.80
N LEU A 258 11.77 0.92 2.38
CA LEU A 258 13.23 0.99 2.25
C LEU A 258 13.69 0.80 0.79
N MET A 259 13.12 -0.16 0.08
CA MET A 259 13.40 -0.40 -1.35
C MET A 259 13.07 0.83 -2.20
N ILE A 260 11.90 1.43 -1.97
CA ILE A 260 11.45 2.62 -2.71
C ILE A 260 12.35 3.83 -2.41
N VAL A 261 12.74 4.04 -1.15
CA VAL A 261 13.69 5.12 -0.80
C VAL A 261 15.03 4.94 -1.50
N GLY A 262 15.60 3.72 -1.47
CA GLY A 262 16.86 3.44 -2.16
C GLY A 262 16.77 3.71 -3.66
N LEU A 263 15.69 3.26 -4.30
CA LEU A 263 15.48 3.47 -5.73
C LEU A 263 15.27 4.96 -6.06
N LEU A 264 14.45 5.68 -5.29
CA LEU A 264 14.26 7.12 -5.48
C LEU A 264 15.57 7.90 -5.31
N ALA A 265 16.40 7.52 -4.33
CA ALA A 265 17.67 8.19 -4.08
C ALA A 265 18.67 8.04 -5.25
N THR A 266 18.54 7.00 -6.08
CA THR A 266 19.36 6.85 -7.30
C THR A 266 18.85 7.68 -8.48
N LYS A 267 17.59 8.14 -8.42
CA LYS A 267 16.89 8.80 -9.54
C LYS A 267 16.71 10.31 -9.33
N VAL A 268 16.63 10.78 -8.09
CA VAL A 268 16.29 12.16 -7.74
C VAL A 268 17.12 12.64 -6.56
N ALA A 269 17.54 13.91 -6.61
CA ALA A 269 18.07 14.62 -5.45
C ALA A 269 16.91 15.12 -4.58
N PHE A 270 16.84 14.66 -3.34
CA PHE A 270 15.82 15.08 -2.39
C PHE A 270 16.10 16.46 -1.80
N SER A 271 15.03 17.14 -1.39
CA SER A 271 15.19 18.34 -0.57
C SER A 271 15.91 17.99 0.75
N PRO A 272 16.77 18.88 1.29
CA PRO A 272 17.49 18.62 2.54
C PRO A 272 16.56 18.25 3.72
N LYS A 273 15.35 18.81 3.74
CA LYS A 273 14.32 18.51 4.75
C LYS A 273 13.84 17.06 4.63
N LEU A 274 13.57 16.59 3.41
CA LEU A 274 13.14 15.23 3.17
C LEU A 274 14.25 14.24 3.50
N THR A 275 15.49 14.49 3.05
CA THR A 275 16.66 13.65 3.34
C THR A 275 16.87 13.49 4.84
N LYS A 276 16.87 14.59 5.60
CA LYS A 276 16.99 14.56 7.07
C LYS A 276 15.85 13.76 7.72
N SER A 277 14.63 13.88 7.22
CA SER A 277 13.47 13.15 7.74
C SER A 277 13.57 11.64 7.47
N LEU A 278 13.99 11.24 6.26
CA LEU A 278 14.15 9.84 5.88
C LEU A 278 15.30 9.20 6.67
N ILE A 279 16.45 9.86 6.76
CA ILE A 279 17.59 9.41 7.58
C ILE A 279 17.15 9.14 9.02
N ARG A 280 16.43 10.09 9.63
CA ARG A 280 15.92 9.93 11.00
C ARG A 280 14.95 8.76 11.13
N SER A 281 14.08 8.56 10.15
CA SER A 281 13.08 7.48 10.17
C SER A 281 13.74 6.11 10.06
N ILE A 282 14.71 5.96 9.13
CA ILE A 282 15.47 4.72 8.95
C ILE A 282 16.33 4.39 10.19
N ALA A 283 16.99 5.38 10.78
CA ALA A 283 17.70 5.20 12.04
C ALA A 283 16.75 4.74 13.16
N GLY A 284 15.54 5.31 13.22
CA GLY A 284 14.49 4.92 14.16
C GLY A 284 14.11 3.44 14.04
N ILE A 285 13.98 2.94 12.80
CA ILE A 285 13.72 1.52 12.53
C ILE A 285 14.87 0.66 13.06
N ALA A 286 16.12 0.99 12.73
CA ALA A 286 17.28 0.23 13.18
C ALA A 286 17.29 0.07 14.71
N ARG A 287 16.98 1.15 15.44
CA ARG A 287 16.90 1.14 16.91
C ARG A 287 15.75 0.29 17.45
N GLU A 288 14.57 0.32 16.81
CA GLU A 288 13.42 -0.49 17.24
C GLU A 288 13.72 -1.99 17.09
N GLU A 289 14.27 -2.39 15.94
CA GLU A 289 14.60 -3.79 15.65
C GLU A 289 15.74 -4.31 16.53
N ALA A 290 16.66 -3.43 16.95
CA ALA A 290 17.73 -3.78 17.88
C ALA A 290 17.21 -4.12 19.30
N LYS A 291 16.00 -3.68 19.67
CA LYS A 291 15.36 -3.97 20.97
C LYS A 291 14.59 -5.30 20.94
N GLU A 292 13.97 -5.63 19.82
CA GLU A 292 13.26 -6.89 19.63
C GLU A 292 14.27 -7.99 19.25
N LEU A 293 14.82 -8.63 20.28
CA LEU A 293 15.91 -9.64 20.39
C LEU A 293 16.01 -10.81 19.37
N THR A 294 15.35 -10.77 18.22
CA THR A 294 15.13 -11.96 17.38
C THR A 294 15.89 -12.00 16.06
N ASP A 295 16.32 -10.86 15.48
CA ASP A 295 17.09 -10.89 14.22
C ASP A 295 17.87 -9.58 13.93
N LEU A 296 19.22 -9.63 13.94
CA LEU A 296 20.08 -8.51 13.55
C LEU A 296 19.96 -8.19 12.04
N GLN A 297 19.31 -9.05 11.24
CA GLN A 297 19.13 -8.82 9.81
C GLN A 297 18.37 -7.53 9.51
N TRP A 298 17.35 -7.18 10.30
CA TRP A 298 16.60 -5.94 10.09
C TRP A 298 17.39 -4.69 10.46
N VAL A 299 18.20 -4.76 11.52
CA VAL A 299 19.16 -3.71 11.87
C VAL A 299 20.11 -3.51 10.70
N ARG A 300 20.73 -4.60 10.22
CA ARG A 300 21.66 -4.59 9.09
C ARG A 300 21.02 -4.01 7.82
N LEU A 301 19.82 -4.45 7.44
CA LEU A 301 19.10 -3.91 6.27
C LEU A 301 18.80 -2.41 6.40
N SER A 302 18.42 -1.97 7.59
CA SER A 302 18.16 -0.56 7.87
C SER A 302 19.44 0.27 7.76
N ILE A 303 20.57 -0.24 8.27
CA ILE A 303 21.87 0.42 8.14
C ILE A 303 22.34 0.45 6.68
N ILE A 304 22.17 -0.62 5.90
CA ILE A 304 22.47 -0.61 4.46
C ILE A 304 21.63 0.46 3.74
N ALA A 305 20.33 0.52 4.00
CA ALA A 305 19.45 1.52 3.39
C ALA A 305 19.86 2.96 3.78
N LEU A 306 20.27 3.16 5.04
CA LEU A 306 20.75 4.44 5.53
C LEU A 306 22.06 4.86 4.85
N ILE A 307 23.04 3.96 4.76
CA ILE A 307 24.33 4.22 4.12
C ILE A 307 24.12 4.59 2.65
N ASN A 308 23.32 3.79 1.92
CA ASN A 308 22.99 4.06 0.53
C ASN A 308 22.31 5.43 0.37
N LEU A 309 21.33 5.76 1.23
CA LEU A 309 20.64 7.05 1.17
C LEU A 309 21.62 8.21 1.37
N VAL A 310 22.51 8.13 2.36
CA VAL A 310 23.49 9.17 2.66
C VAL A 310 24.49 9.36 1.51
N GLN A 311 25.04 8.26 1.00
CA GLN A 311 26.03 8.30 -0.08
C GLN A 311 25.42 8.80 -1.39
N LEU A 312 24.22 8.32 -1.76
CA LEU A 312 23.53 8.74 -2.99
C LEU A 312 23.05 10.19 -2.96
N GLN A 313 22.79 10.74 -1.76
CA GLN A 313 22.33 12.10 -1.58
C GLN A 313 23.45 13.07 -1.21
N SER A 314 24.72 12.62 -1.25
CA SER A 314 25.92 13.41 -0.93
C SER A 314 25.76 14.23 0.36
N VAL A 315 25.33 13.57 1.43
CA VAL A 315 25.07 14.26 2.71
C VAL A 315 26.38 14.53 3.42
N ASP A 316 26.73 15.81 3.58
CA ASP A 316 28.00 16.23 4.21
C ASP A 316 27.98 16.12 5.74
N VAL A 317 26.83 16.44 6.37
CA VAL A 317 26.69 16.47 7.83
C VAL A 317 25.56 15.56 8.27
N PHE A 318 25.86 14.60 9.14
CA PHE A 318 24.86 13.67 9.64
C PHE A 318 23.86 14.39 10.55
N PRO A 319 22.54 14.14 10.44
CA PRO A 319 21.56 14.79 11.31
C PRO A 319 21.75 14.36 12.77
N THR A 320 21.96 15.31 13.68
CA THR A 320 22.22 15.06 15.12
C THR A 320 21.21 14.11 15.77
N LYS A 321 19.91 14.29 15.50
CA LYS A 321 18.86 13.42 16.05
C LYS A 321 18.94 11.98 15.53
N ALA A 322 19.44 11.77 14.31
CA ALA A 322 19.65 10.43 13.80
C ALA A 322 20.93 9.83 14.39
N LEU A 323 21.96 10.65 14.63
CA LEU A 323 23.20 10.24 15.29
C LEU A 323 22.92 9.67 16.69
N GLU A 324 22.16 10.41 17.49
CA GLU A 324 21.73 10.00 18.83
C GLU A 324 20.98 8.65 18.80
N ILE A 325 20.09 8.46 17.83
CA ILE A 325 19.34 7.20 17.68
C ILE A 325 20.27 6.02 17.34
N LEU A 326 21.25 6.23 16.45
CA LEU A 326 22.22 5.20 16.08
C LEU A 326 23.16 4.85 17.23
N MET A 327 23.53 5.84 18.05
CA MET A 327 24.35 5.61 19.25
C MET A 327 23.64 4.76 20.30
N GLU A 328 22.31 4.86 20.40
CA GLU A 328 21.48 3.99 21.25
C GLU A 328 21.19 2.62 20.62
N THR A 329 21.59 2.39 19.37
CA THR A 329 21.31 1.14 18.65
C THR A 329 22.31 0.07 19.06
N ARG A 330 21.81 -1.03 19.64
CA ARG A 330 22.62 -2.16 20.08
C ARG A 330 23.45 -2.74 18.92
N ASP A 331 24.71 -3.05 19.20
CA ASP A 331 25.65 -3.70 18.27
C ASP A 331 25.88 -2.94 16.94
N MET A 332 25.71 -1.62 16.94
CA MET A 332 25.98 -0.80 15.76
C MET A 332 27.42 -0.96 15.24
N SER A 333 28.39 -1.09 16.15
CA SER A 333 29.80 -1.30 15.82
C SER A 333 30.06 -2.64 15.12
N GLY A 334 29.44 -3.73 15.60
CA GLY A 334 29.53 -5.04 14.97
C GLY A 334 28.92 -5.04 13.57
N VAL A 335 27.76 -4.39 13.41
CA VAL A 335 27.10 -4.24 12.12
C VAL A 335 27.95 -3.44 11.13
N LEU A 336 28.52 -2.30 11.53
CA LEU A 336 29.40 -1.49 10.66
C LEU A 336 30.66 -2.26 10.26
N LEU A 337 31.29 -2.98 11.18
CA LEU A 337 32.48 -3.80 10.89
C LEU A 337 32.17 -4.94 9.92
N ALA A 338 31.00 -5.57 10.02
CA ALA A 338 30.58 -6.58 9.07
C ALA A 338 30.34 -5.96 7.68
N LEU A 339 29.67 -4.81 7.63
CA LEU A 339 29.36 -4.12 6.37
C LEU A 339 30.61 -3.57 5.67
N SER A 340 31.61 -3.07 6.40
CA SER A 340 32.85 -2.56 5.78
C SER A 340 33.68 -3.65 5.09
N LYS A 341 33.51 -4.91 5.51
CA LYS A 341 34.15 -6.06 4.85
C LYS A 341 33.45 -6.47 3.55
N GLU A 342 32.20 -6.07 3.38
CA GLU A 342 31.35 -6.51 2.26
C GLU A 342 31.07 -5.39 1.24
N PHE A 343 31.02 -4.13 1.70
CA PHE A 343 30.65 -2.97 0.89
C PHE A 343 31.62 -1.81 1.15
N ASN A 344 31.83 -0.95 0.15
CA ASN A 344 32.56 0.30 0.34
C ASN A 344 31.67 1.32 1.09
N ILE A 345 31.94 1.49 2.37
CA ILE A 345 31.22 2.42 3.25
C ILE A 345 32.13 3.55 3.77
N ASP A 346 33.30 3.76 3.14
CA ASP A 346 34.34 4.68 3.65
C ASP A 346 33.85 6.12 3.75
N ASN A 347 33.16 6.61 2.71
CA ASN A 347 32.57 7.95 2.71
C ASN A 347 31.55 8.13 3.84
N PHE A 348 30.78 7.08 4.14
CA PHE A 348 29.82 7.11 5.24
C PHE A 348 30.54 7.12 6.59
N LEU A 349 31.57 6.29 6.77
CA LEU A 349 32.36 6.23 8.00
C LEU A 349 33.09 7.55 8.27
N ALA A 350 33.69 8.16 7.25
CA ALA A 350 34.36 9.46 7.36
C ALA A 350 33.40 10.56 7.82
N MET A 351 32.22 10.64 7.18
CA MET A 351 31.19 11.62 7.52
C MET A 351 30.56 11.36 8.91
N LEU A 352 30.33 10.09 9.26
CA LEU A 352 29.85 9.71 10.58
C LEU A 352 30.87 10.08 11.66
N LEU A 353 32.17 9.85 11.42
CA LEU A 353 33.24 10.21 12.34
C LEU A 353 33.32 11.72 12.55
N GLY A 354 33.28 12.51 11.46
CA GLY A 354 33.24 13.97 11.55
C GLY A 354 32.07 14.45 12.40
N SER A 355 30.87 13.90 12.15
CA SER A 355 29.66 14.24 12.91
C SER A 355 29.74 13.84 14.38
N LEU A 356 30.43 12.74 14.72
CA LEU A 356 30.67 12.31 16.11
C LEU A 356 31.65 13.23 16.85
N VAL A 357 32.69 13.70 16.15
CA VAL A 357 33.66 14.66 16.69
C VAL A 357 32.97 15.99 16.99
N ASP A 358 32.19 16.51 16.04
CA ASP A 358 31.44 17.76 16.21
C ASP A 358 30.44 17.66 17.37
N TYR A 359 29.71 16.54 17.46
CA TYR A 359 28.76 16.30 18.56
C TYR A 359 29.44 16.25 19.93
N ARG A 360 30.65 15.69 20.02
CA ARG A 360 31.41 15.67 21.27
C ARG A 360 31.83 17.09 21.70
N PHE A 361 32.31 17.91 20.76
CA PHE A 361 32.67 19.30 21.06
C PHE A 361 31.47 20.12 21.55
N GLU A 362 30.26 19.84 21.05
CA GLU A 362 29.03 20.47 21.55
C GLU A 362 28.66 19.99 22.97
N MET A 363 28.91 18.72 23.31
CA MET A 363 28.54 18.09 24.60
C MET A 363 29.58 18.29 25.73
N ASP A 364 30.86 18.55 25.40
CA ASP A 364 31.91 18.87 26.39
C ASP A 364 31.66 20.22 27.11
N ASN A 365 30.61 20.96 26.73
CA ASN A 365 30.04 22.07 27.52
C ASN A 365 29.06 21.62 28.64
N GLY A 366 28.87 20.33 28.91
CA GLY A 366 28.06 19.92 30.07
C GLY A 366 27.67 18.45 30.31
N PHE A 367 28.09 17.45 29.52
CA PHE A 367 27.66 16.06 29.78
C PHE A 367 28.70 14.98 29.42
N ASN A 368 28.86 13.97 30.29
CA ASN A 368 29.77 12.85 30.10
C ASN A 368 29.06 11.75 29.26
N PRO A 369 29.58 11.37 28.07
CA PRO A 369 28.84 10.47 27.17
C PRO A 369 28.86 9.00 27.65
N PRO A 370 27.83 8.20 27.30
CA PRO A 370 27.70 6.80 27.71
C PRO A 370 28.83 5.90 27.15
N TYR A 371 29.13 4.78 27.82
CA TYR A 371 30.23 3.88 27.44
C TYR A 371 30.15 3.33 26.02
N GLU A 372 28.95 3.05 25.50
CA GLU A 372 28.75 2.61 24.11
C GLU A 372 29.21 3.67 23.10
N PHE A 373 29.09 4.97 23.42
CA PHE A 373 29.55 6.06 22.56
C PHE A 373 31.06 6.05 22.35
N LYS A 374 31.82 5.82 23.44
CA LYS A 374 33.28 5.71 23.36
C LYS A 374 33.70 4.50 22.54
N PHE A 375 32.95 3.40 22.64
CA PHE A 375 33.22 2.18 21.88
C PHE A 375 32.91 2.33 20.38
N VAL A 376 31.79 2.96 20.02
CA VAL A 376 31.45 3.25 18.61
C VAL A 376 32.50 4.17 17.99
N ILE A 377 32.91 5.23 18.68
CA ILE A 377 33.99 6.11 18.21
C ILE A 377 35.29 5.33 18.03
N LEU A 378 35.66 4.49 19.00
CA LEU A 378 36.88 3.68 18.91
C LEU A 378 36.82 2.70 17.73
N VAL A 379 35.68 2.07 17.48
CA VAL A 379 35.49 1.14 16.35
C VAL A 379 35.50 1.86 15.01
N VAL A 380 34.84 3.02 14.89
CA VAL A 380 34.88 3.82 13.66
C VAL A 380 36.30 4.31 13.38
N LEU A 381 37.02 4.78 14.41
CA LEU A 381 38.44 5.15 14.31
C LEU A 381 39.31 3.95 13.93
N LEU A 382 39.10 2.78 14.54
CA LEU A 382 39.84 1.56 14.22
C LEU A 382 39.56 1.08 12.79
N LEU A 383 38.31 1.14 12.33
CA LEU A 383 37.95 0.82 10.95
C LEU A 383 38.62 1.77 9.96
N PHE A 384 38.64 3.06 10.27
CA PHE A 384 39.29 4.07 9.45
C PHE A 384 40.81 3.86 9.40
N VAL A 385 41.44 3.60 10.54
CA VAL A 385 42.88 3.32 10.65
C VAL A 385 43.25 2.00 9.95
N LEU A 386 42.44 0.95 10.10
CA LEU A 386 42.67 -0.34 9.44
C LEU A 386 42.52 -0.25 7.91
N HIS A 387 41.59 0.54 7.39
CA HIS A 387 41.48 0.74 5.93
C HIS A 387 42.60 1.62 5.37
N LEU A 388 43.07 2.63 6.11
CA LEU A 388 44.24 3.44 5.75
C LEU A 388 45.57 2.65 5.73
N GLN A 389 45.63 1.45 6.33
CA GLN A 389 46.81 0.59 6.28
C GLN A 389 46.84 -0.37 5.08
N PHE A 390 45.77 -0.45 4.30
CA PHE A 390 45.65 -1.30 3.10
C PHE A 390 45.63 -0.53 1.77
N PHE A 391 45.80 0.80 1.82
CA PHE A 391 46.17 1.67 0.70
C PHE A 391 47.57 2.25 0.97
#